data_AF-C7MIB7-F1
#
_entry.id   AF-C7MIB7-F1
#
_cell.length_a   1.000
_cell.length_b   1.000
_cell.length_c   1.000
_cell.angle_alpha   90.00
_cell.angle_beta   90.00
_cell.angle_gamma   90.00
#
_symmetry.space_group_name_H-M   'P 1'
#
loop_
_entity.id
_entity.type
_entity.pdbx_description
1 polymer ?
#
loop_
_entity_poly.entity_id
_entity_poly.type
_entity_poly.pdbx_seq_one_letter_code
_entity_poly.pdbx_strand_id
1 'polypeptide(L)'
;MNAETPSEPHTIPFDLAARDLGVLVGFDGSPNSEGALAYAARVAVRRELPLTVLTVYRVPMPVYTTYVALPASEAEGEERKKAAAQLLEGAAKMLEGHPGKVSYLSAEGDSVGMLAEASARAQLVVVGAHGRGGFLGRVMGSVSTALPAHAQCPTVVVPPESEAVDGRVIVGVDGSSHGRRASLHAAREAVERGTSLLLLTALQPPDRGEYWFPMLPHETGELVDRRRTELEEQLEQEVQWLTGHIPEVQATAEVRVGSPASVLREAMPTTQLTVVGSHGRGAISSALLGSVSRATLHGAERPVMVVPPLRDDRVGESPLGR
;
A
#
# COMPACT_ATOMS: atom_id res chain seq x y z
N MET A 1 1.73 -2.07 -42.58
CA MET A 1 0.59 -2.35 -41.69
C MET A 1 1.17 -2.49 -40.31
N ASN A 2 0.96 -1.48 -39.46
CA ASN A 2 1.44 -1.48 -38.08
C ASN A 2 0.68 -2.57 -37.33
N ALA A 3 1.38 -3.62 -36.93
CA ALA A 3 0.85 -4.56 -35.96
C ALA A 3 0.90 -3.86 -34.61
N GLU A 4 -0.26 -3.41 -34.12
CA GLU A 4 -0.44 -2.99 -32.73
C GLU A 4 -0.12 -4.19 -31.84
N THR A 5 1.03 -4.11 -31.16
CA THR A 5 1.47 -5.03 -30.12
C THR A 5 0.49 -4.95 -28.94
N PRO A 6 0.11 -6.08 -28.29
CA PRO A 6 -0.83 -6.02 -27.16
C PRO A 6 -0.17 -5.30 -25.98
N SER A 7 -0.74 -4.17 -25.55
CA SER A 7 -0.30 -3.41 -24.37
C SER A 7 -0.40 -4.26 -23.09
N GLU A 8 0.61 -4.19 -22.20
CA GLU A 8 0.51 -4.71 -20.83
C GLU A 8 -0.83 -4.29 -20.18
N PRO A 9 -1.51 -5.15 -19.41
CA PRO A 9 -2.76 -4.76 -18.77
C PRO A 9 -2.52 -3.59 -17.79
N HIS A 10 -3.18 -2.47 -18.09
CA HIS A 10 -3.52 -1.34 -17.22
C HIS A 10 -2.45 -0.86 -16.22
N THR A 11 -1.30 -0.38 -16.70
CA THR A 11 -0.43 0.45 -15.85
C THR A 11 -1.03 1.85 -15.66
N ILE A 12 -0.84 2.44 -14.48
CA ILE A 12 -1.37 3.75 -14.12
C ILE A 12 -0.29 4.81 -14.39
N PRO A 13 -0.56 5.85 -15.19
CA PRO A 13 0.38 6.96 -15.36
C PRO A 13 0.76 7.61 -14.02
N PHE A 14 2.05 7.78 -13.78
CA PHE A 14 2.58 8.33 -12.52
C PHE A 14 3.53 9.50 -12.79
N ASP A 15 2.99 10.59 -13.32
CA ASP A 15 3.72 11.85 -13.51
C ASP A 15 3.68 12.67 -12.22
N LEU A 16 4.86 12.91 -11.62
CA LEU A 16 5.01 13.70 -10.40
C LEU A 16 4.54 15.16 -10.57
N ALA A 17 4.63 15.73 -11.78
CA ALA A 17 4.19 17.10 -12.04
C ALA A 17 2.67 17.26 -11.89
N ALA A 18 1.90 16.20 -12.15
CA ALA A 18 0.46 16.16 -11.98
C ALA A 18 0.03 15.85 -10.53
N ARG A 19 0.97 15.57 -9.61
CA ARG A 19 0.68 15.17 -8.21
C ARG A 19 0.78 16.34 -7.23
N ASP A 20 -0.10 17.33 -7.39
CA ASP A 20 -0.09 18.58 -6.62
C ASP A 20 -0.59 18.48 -5.17
N LEU A 21 -1.25 17.37 -4.80
CA LEU A 21 -1.70 17.13 -3.41
C LEU A 21 -0.57 16.60 -2.50
N GLY A 22 0.59 16.24 -3.06
CA GLY A 22 1.73 15.73 -2.28
C GLY A 22 1.38 14.47 -1.50
N VAL A 23 1.48 14.53 -0.17
CA VAL A 23 1.05 13.46 0.73
C VAL A 23 -0.41 13.69 1.13
N LEU A 24 -1.31 12.82 0.68
CA LEU A 24 -2.73 12.86 1.01
C LEU A 24 -3.02 11.94 2.21
N VAL A 25 -3.75 12.42 3.22
CA VAL A 25 -4.19 11.60 4.36
C VAL A 25 -5.70 11.65 4.53
N GLY A 26 -6.31 10.47 4.64
CA GLY A 26 -7.72 10.34 5.00
C GLY A 26 -7.92 10.53 6.50
N PHE A 27 -8.77 11.49 6.89
CA PHE A 27 -8.98 11.86 8.28
C PHE A 27 -10.46 11.80 8.69
N ASP A 28 -10.77 10.97 9.69
CA ASP A 28 -12.13 10.80 10.24
C ASP A 28 -12.24 11.19 11.72
N GLY A 29 -11.13 11.63 12.34
CA GLY A 29 -11.04 12.00 13.75
C GLY A 29 -10.97 10.82 14.72
N SER A 30 -10.84 9.58 14.24
CA SER A 30 -10.55 8.44 15.09
C SER A 30 -9.06 8.42 15.51
N PRO A 31 -8.69 7.79 16.64
CA PRO A 31 -7.29 7.65 17.05
C PRO A 31 -6.38 7.02 15.98
N ASN A 32 -6.92 6.12 15.15
CA ASN A 32 -6.19 5.53 14.03
C ASN A 32 -5.91 6.55 12.92
N SER A 33 -6.88 7.43 12.62
CA SER A 33 -6.67 8.52 11.66
C SER A 33 -5.72 9.61 12.19
N GLU A 34 -5.65 9.81 13.51
CA GLU A 34 -4.65 10.69 14.14
C GLU A 34 -3.24 10.10 14.00
N GLY A 35 -3.07 8.79 14.23
CA GLY A 35 -1.80 8.10 13.96
C GLY A 35 -1.38 8.18 12.49
N ALA A 36 -2.34 8.05 11.57
CA ALA A 36 -2.12 8.22 10.14
C ALA A 36 -1.75 9.68 9.78
N LEU A 37 -2.38 10.67 10.40
CA LEU A 37 -2.07 12.10 10.25
C LEU A 37 -0.64 12.40 10.70
N ALA A 38 -0.25 11.91 11.87
CA ALA A 38 1.11 12.08 12.39
C ALA A 38 2.15 11.39 11.49
N TYR A 39 1.84 10.19 10.97
CA TYR A 39 2.70 9.50 10.01
C TYR A 39 2.84 10.29 8.70
N ALA A 40 1.72 10.72 8.11
CA ALA A 40 1.69 11.48 6.88
C ALA A 40 2.46 12.80 6.99
N ALA A 41 2.30 13.51 8.12
CA ALA A 41 3.04 14.74 8.40
C ALA A 41 4.55 14.49 8.43
N ARG A 42 5.03 13.42 9.08
CA ARG A 42 6.47 13.08 9.06
C ARG A 42 6.97 12.77 7.66
N VAL A 43 6.18 12.06 6.85
CA VAL A 43 6.55 11.78 5.45
C VAL A 43 6.59 13.06 4.62
N ALA A 44 5.61 13.94 4.77
CA ALA A 44 5.55 15.23 4.07
C ALA A 44 6.78 16.10 4.36
N VAL A 45 7.20 16.20 5.63
CA VAL A 45 8.43 16.92 6.01
C VAL A 45 9.66 16.26 5.38
N ARG A 46 9.80 14.94 5.52
CA ARG A 46 10.98 14.19 5.03
C ARG A 46 11.18 14.30 3.52
N ARG A 47 10.07 14.43 2.77
CA ARG A 47 10.06 14.54 1.31
C ARG A 47 9.95 15.96 0.79
N GLU A 48 9.84 16.94 1.68
CA GLU A 48 9.58 18.33 1.32
C GLU A 48 8.33 18.51 0.44
N LEU A 49 7.29 17.72 0.72
CA LEU A 49 6.01 17.72 -0.02
C LEU A 49 4.92 18.43 0.77
N PRO A 50 3.91 19.03 0.11
CA PRO A 50 2.72 19.49 0.80
C PRO A 50 1.96 18.31 1.41
N LEU A 51 1.36 18.56 2.57
CA LEU A 51 0.43 17.64 3.24
C LEU A 51 -1.00 18.06 2.89
N THR A 52 -1.83 17.13 2.45
CA THR A 52 -3.25 17.34 2.19
C THR A 52 -4.07 16.45 3.12
N VAL A 53 -4.89 17.05 3.98
CA VAL A 53 -5.81 16.34 4.86
C VAL A 53 -7.19 16.33 4.22
N LEU A 54 -7.74 15.14 3.97
CA LEU A 54 -9.06 14.96 3.36
C LEU A 54 -10.02 14.28 4.33
N THR A 55 -11.12 14.95 4.65
CA THR A 55 -12.26 14.38 5.37
C THR A 55 -13.42 14.18 4.40
N VAL A 56 -13.95 12.96 4.34
CA VAL A 56 -15.08 12.63 3.47
C VAL A 56 -16.33 12.45 4.32
N TYR A 57 -17.43 13.11 3.95
CA TYR A 57 -18.72 12.95 4.60
C TYR A 57 -19.75 12.42 3.60
N ARG A 58 -20.71 11.64 4.11
CA ARG A 58 -21.84 11.15 3.31
C ARG A 58 -23.08 11.97 3.67
N VAL A 59 -23.74 12.48 2.64
CA VAL A 59 -25.15 12.89 2.73
C VAL A 59 -25.97 11.68 2.29
N PRO A 60 -26.90 11.16 3.13
CA PRO A 60 -27.75 10.05 2.73
C PRO A 60 -28.54 10.42 1.48
N MET A 61 -28.38 9.64 0.40
CA MET A 61 -29.35 9.63 -0.68
C MET A 61 -30.62 8.98 -0.14
N PRO A 62 -31.75 9.69 -0.11
CA PRO A 62 -32.94 9.08 0.43
C PRO A 62 -33.48 8.03 -0.56
N VAL A 63 -33.42 6.75 -0.15
CA VAL A 63 -33.94 5.64 -0.95
C VAL A 63 -35.40 5.41 -0.54
N TYR A 64 -36.33 6.05 -1.24
CA TYR A 64 -37.76 5.89 -0.97
C TYR A 64 -38.36 4.77 -1.83
N THR A 65 -38.90 3.72 -1.21
CA THR A 65 -39.69 2.67 -1.88
C THR A 65 -41.17 3.05 -2.04
N THR A 66 -41.58 4.22 -1.54
CA THR A 66 -42.95 4.75 -1.60
C THR A 66 -42.96 6.23 -2.02
N TYR A 67 -44.00 6.63 -2.74
CA TYR A 67 -44.16 7.88 -3.51
C TYR A 67 -44.17 9.21 -2.73
N VAL A 68 -43.79 9.26 -1.45
CA VAL A 68 -43.76 10.51 -0.67
C VAL A 68 -42.31 10.91 -0.44
N ALA A 69 -41.79 11.71 -1.36
CA ALA A 69 -40.47 12.31 -1.24
C ALA A 69 -40.50 13.41 -0.17
N LEU A 70 -39.82 13.17 0.95
CA LEU A 70 -39.22 14.26 1.73
C LEU A 70 -37.77 14.35 1.23
N PRO A 71 -37.26 15.47 0.69
CA PRO A 71 -35.83 15.56 0.40
C PRO A 71 -35.04 15.30 1.70
N ALA A 72 -33.87 14.64 1.61
CA ALA A 72 -32.89 14.72 2.69
C ALA A 72 -32.73 16.22 3.00
N SER A 73 -33.09 16.64 4.21
CA SER A 73 -33.26 18.08 4.44
C SER A 73 -31.93 18.77 4.20
N GLU A 74 -31.93 19.91 3.52
CA GLU A 74 -30.71 20.72 3.32
C GLU A 74 -29.97 20.99 4.65
N ALA A 75 -30.72 21.00 5.76
CA ALA A 75 -30.20 21.07 7.12
C ALA A 75 -29.30 19.88 7.51
N GLU A 76 -29.68 18.63 7.19
CA GLU A 76 -28.85 17.44 7.48
C GLU A 76 -27.54 17.46 6.69
N GLY A 77 -27.57 17.91 5.43
CA GLY A 77 -26.37 18.08 4.61
C GLY A 77 -25.42 19.13 5.20
N GLU A 78 -25.96 20.29 5.59
CA GLU A 78 -25.19 21.36 6.24
C GLU A 78 -24.63 20.94 7.61
N GLU A 79 -25.36 20.15 8.40
CA GLU A 79 -24.85 19.58 9.65
C GLU A 79 -23.65 18.66 9.41
N ARG A 80 -23.70 17.78 8.40
CA ARG A 80 -22.57 16.90 8.06
C ARG A 80 -21.36 17.66 7.54
N LYS A 81 -21.58 18.69 6.74
CA LYS A 81 -20.52 19.60 6.29
C LYS A 81 -19.87 20.33 7.45
N LYS A 82 -20.66 20.84 8.41
CA LYS A 82 -20.15 21.43 9.66
C LYS A 82 -19.34 20.42 10.49
N ALA A 83 -19.82 19.18 10.61
CA ALA A 83 -19.09 18.13 11.31
C ALA A 83 -17.75 17.81 10.63
N ALA A 84 -17.70 17.78 9.29
CA ALA A 84 -16.45 17.62 8.55
C ALA A 84 -15.49 18.79 8.78
N ALA A 85 -15.99 20.03 8.81
CA ALA A 85 -15.18 21.20 9.14
C ALA A 85 -14.59 21.13 10.56
N GLN A 86 -15.38 20.69 11.55
CA GLN A 86 -14.89 20.47 12.93
C GLN A 86 -13.77 19.41 13.01
N LEU A 87 -13.85 18.35 12.20
CA LEU A 87 -12.78 17.36 12.11
C LEU A 87 -11.50 17.98 11.54
N LEU A 88 -11.61 18.76 10.48
CA LEU A 88 -10.46 19.46 9.90
C LEU A 88 -9.85 20.49 10.86
N GLU A 89 -10.67 21.18 11.65
CA GLU A 89 -10.18 22.04 12.74
C GLU A 89 -9.41 21.24 13.80
N GLY A 90 -9.89 20.05 14.15
CA GLY A 90 -9.17 19.11 15.02
C GLY A 90 -7.82 18.71 14.44
N ALA A 91 -7.77 18.33 13.16
CA ALA A 91 -6.53 18.02 12.47
C ALA A 91 -5.57 19.22 12.41
N ALA A 92 -6.11 20.44 12.23
CA ALA A 92 -5.32 21.66 12.22
C ALA A 92 -4.62 21.91 13.57
N LYS A 93 -5.34 21.70 14.67
CA LYS A 93 -4.75 21.78 16.03
C LYS A 93 -3.64 20.75 16.24
N MET A 94 -3.83 19.51 15.77
CA MET A 94 -2.80 18.46 15.86
C MET A 94 -1.54 18.76 15.03
N LEU A 95 -1.68 19.57 13.98
CA LEU A 95 -0.60 19.98 13.08
C LEU A 95 -0.03 21.37 13.41
N GLU A 96 -0.39 21.95 14.57
CA GLU A 96 0.24 23.18 15.04
C GLU A 96 1.77 22.98 15.12
N GLY A 97 2.52 23.86 14.46
CA GLY A 97 3.98 23.76 14.38
C GLY A 97 4.52 22.85 13.27
N HIS A 98 3.68 22.28 12.41
CA HIS A 98 4.14 21.59 11.21
C HIS A 98 4.89 22.57 10.28
N PRO A 99 6.14 22.26 9.84
CA PRO A 99 6.98 23.20 9.11
C PRO A 99 6.62 23.33 7.60
N GLY A 100 5.83 22.41 7.07
CA GLY A 100 5.44 22.36 5.65
C GLY A 100 4.10 23.00 5.33
N LYS A 101 3.75 23.05 4.04
CA LYS A 101 2.43 23.50 3.58
C LYS A 101 1.38 22.43 3.88
N VAL A 102 0.30 22.81 4.56
CA VAL A 102 -0.86 21.93 4.80
C VAL A 102 -2.10 22.48 4.10
N SER A 103 -2.85 21.60 3.43
CA SER A 103 -4.15 21.90 2.83
C SER A 103 -5.23 21.02 3.47
N TYR A 104 -6.39 21.59 3.78
CA TYR A 104 -7.52 20.89 4.39
C TYR A 104 -8.67 20.86 3.40
N LEU A 105 -9.12 19.67 3.01
CA LEU A 105 -10.17 19.46 2.04
C LEU A 105 -11.30 18.64 2.67
N SER A 106 -12.54 18.98 2.31
CA SER A 106 -13.71 18.15 2.59
C SER A 106 -14.38 17.75 1.29
N ALA A 107 -14.79 16.49 1.18
CA ALA A 107 -15.53 15.99 0.03
C ALA A 107 -16.83 15.29 0.46
N GLU A 108 -17.86 15.43 -0.36
CA GLU A 108 -19.11 14.70 -0.22
C GLU A 108 -19.05 13.42 -1.06
N GLY A 109 -19.27 12.26 -0.44
CA GLY A 109 -19.31 11.00 -1.16
C GLY A 109 -18.91 9.79 -0.31
N ASP A 110 -18.65 8.67 -0.98
CA ASP A 110 -18.03 7.50 -0.36
C ASP A 110 -16.53 7.73 -0.13
N SER A 111 -16.04 7.37 1.07
CA SER A 111 -14.65 7.63 1.45
C SER A 111 -13.64 6.91 0.56
N VAL A 112 -13.92 5.70 0.10
CA VAL A 112 -13.01 4.94 -0.77
C VAL A 112 -12.91 5.61 -2.14
N GLY A 113 -14.05 5.93 -2.75
CA GLY A 113 -14.13 6.59 -4.06
C GLY A 113 -13.45 7.95 -4.05
N MET A 114 -13.76 8.79 -3.06
CA MET A 114 -13.17 10.14 -2.96
C MET A 114 -11.66 10.10 -2.70
N LEU A 115 -11.17 9.18 -1.86
CA LEU A 115 -9.73 9.01 -1.65
C LEU A 115 -9.04 8.42 -2.89
N ALA A 116 -9.67 7.45 -3.58
CA ALA A 116 -9.14 6.87 -4.80
C ALA A 116 -9.04 7.90 -5.93
N GLU A 117 -10.05 8.76 -6.08
CA GLU A 117 -10.01 9.86 -7.05
C GLU A 117 -8.92 10.87 -6.71
N ALA A 118 -8.88 11.35 -5.46
CA ALA A 118 -7.86 12.30 -5.01
C ALA A 118 -6.43 11.71 -5.10
N SER A 119 -6.29 10.38 -4.95
CA SER A 119 -4.99 9.71 -5.08
C SER A 119 -4.34 9.89 -6.46
N ALA A 120 -5.11 10.18 -7.52
CA ALA A 120 -4.59 10.49 -8.85
C ALA A 120 -3.74 11.77 -8.89
N ARG A 121 -3.91 12.64 -7.90
CA ARG A 121 -3.16 13.89 -7.71
C ARG A 121 -2.23 13.85 -6.50
N ALA A 122 -2.14 12.72 -5.81
CA ALA A 122 -1.22 12.52 -4.69
C ALA A 122 -0.01 11.69 -5.12
N GLN A 123 1.13 11.92 -4.45
CA GLN A 123 2.32 11.08 -4.57
C GLN A 123 2.26 9.90 -3.59
N LEU A 124 1.51 10.04 -2.50
CA LEU A 124 1.29 9.01 -1.49
C LEU A 124 -0.08 9.25 -0.83
N VAL A 125 -0.83 8.18 -0.59
CA VAL A 125 -2.02 8.23 0.26
C VAL A 125 -1.77 7.49 1.56
N VAL A 126 -2.20 8.06 2.68
CA VAL A 126 -2.05 7.49 4.02
C VAL A 126 -3.43 7.36 4.67
N VAL A 127 -3.72 6.19 5.25
CA VAL A 127 -4.94 5.94 6.02
C VAL A 127 -4.64 5.12 7.26
N GLY A 128 -5.46 5.28 8.30
CA GLY A 128 -5.42 4.39 9.47
C GLY A 128 -5.97 3.01 9.14
N ALA A 129 -5.46 1.97 9.79
CA ALA A 129 -5.93 0.60 9.61
C ALA A 129 -7.36 0.37 10.12
N HIS A 130 -7.87 1.25 10.97
CA HIS A 130 -9.24 1.22 11.48
C HIS A 130 -9.85 2.62 11.42
N GLY A 131 -11.18 2.71 11.33
CA GLY A 131 -11.91 3.98 11.42
C GLY A 131 -12.70 4.12 12.72
N ARG A 132 -13.63 5.07 12.77
CA ARG A 132 -14.50 5.37 13.94
C ARG A 132 -15.31 4.18 14.51
N GLY A 133 -15.52 3.11 13.74
CA GLY A 133 -16.31 1.93 14.12
C GLY A 133 -15.51 0.74 14.66
N GLY A 134 -14.22 0.90 14.98
CA GLY A 134 -13.35 -0.19 15.42
C GLY A 134 -13.83 -0.86 16.71
N PHE A 135 -14.45 -2.03 16.58
CA PHE A 135 -14.75 -2.93 17.70
C PHE A 135 -13.45 -3.43 18.35
N LEU A 136 -13.55 -3.92 19.59
CA LEU A 136 -12.54 -4.58 20.42
C LEU A 136 -11.86 -5.84 19.81
N GLY A 137 -11.78 -5.98 18.50
CA GLY A 137 -11.08 -7.07 17.84
C GLY A 137 -10.78 -6.78 16.38
N ARG A 138 -9.49 -6.66 16.06
CA ARG A 138 -8.75 -7.06 14.81
C ARG A 138 -9.36 -6.85 13.40
N VAL A 139 -10.52 -6.20 13.23
CA VAL A 139 -11.16 -6.05 11.92
C VAL A 139 -10.71 -4.74 11.27
N MET A 140 -9.89 -4.85 10.22
CA MET A 140 -9.43 -3.74 9.41
C MET A 140 -10.61 -2.91 8.87
N GLY A 141 -10.46 -1.58 8.85
CA GLY A 141 -11.48 -0.66 8.36
C GLY A 141 -11.82 -0.89 6.88
N SER A 142 -13.04 -0.52 6.48
CA SER A 142 -13.50 -0.63 5.08
C SER A 142 -12.61 0.17 4.13
N VAL A 143 -12.21 1.39 4.52
CA VAL A 143 -11.34 2.26 3.72
C VAL A 143 -9.95 1.65 3.55
N SER A 144 -9.28 1.26 4.63
CA SER A 144 -7.95 0.63 4.58
C SER A 144 -7.93 -0.70 3.82
N THR A 145 -9.08 -1.38 3.71
CA THR A 145 -9.21 -2.64 2.95
C THR A 145 -9.41 -2.41 1.46
N ALA A 146 -10.29 -1.48 1.09
CA ALA A 146 -10.67 -1.28 -0.31
C ALA A 146 -9.75 -0.31 -1.04
N LEU A 147 -9.29 0.76 -0.38
CA LEU A 147 -8.53 1.84 -1.01
C LEU A 147 -7.25 1.38 -1.73
N PRO A 148 -6.41 0.47 -1.16
CA PRO A 148 -5.20 0.03 -1.85
C PRO A 148 -5.42 -0.64 -3.21
N ALA A 149 -6.62 -1.16 -3.46
CA ALA A 149 -6.99 -1.77 -4.74
C ALA A 149 -7.45 -0.75 -5.79
N HIS A 150 -7.83 0.47 -5.36
CA HIS A 150 -8.38 1.52 -6.23
C HIS A 150 -7.49 2.77 -6.32
N ALA A 151 -6.49 2.89 -5.46
CA ALA A 151 -5.59 4.04 -5.44
C ALA A 151 -4.69 4.09 -6.68
N GLN A 152 -4.47 5.31 -7.16
CA GLN A 152 -3.63 5.66 -8.31
C GLN A 152 -2.25 6.18 -7.89
N CYS A 153 -1.88 5.98 -6.63
CA CYS A 153 -0.55 6.21 -6.05
C CYS A 153 -0.30 5.15 -4.96
N PRO A 154 0.94 4.99 -4.46
CA PRO A 154 1.20 4.11 -3.33
C PRO A 154 0.30 4.48 -2.14
N THR A 155 -0.19 3.46 -1.44
CA THR A 155 -1.05 3.62 -0.26
C THR A 155 -0.35 3.05 0.96
N VAL A 156 -0.20 3.85 2.01
CA VAL A 156 0.28 3.39 3.32
C VAL A 156 -0.90 3.22 4.28
N VAL A 157 -1.03 2.03 4.83
CA VAL A 157 -1.95 1.72 5.92
C VAL A 157 -1.17 1.71 7.23
N VAL A 158 -1.59 2.55 8.17
CA VAL A 158 -0.92 2.73 9.46
C VAL A 158 -1.71 1.99 10.55
N PRO A 159 -1.12 0.96 11.20
CA PRO A 159 -1.79 0.25 12.29
C PRO A 159 -1.88 1.11 13.56
N PRO A 160 -2.80 0.76 14.49
CA PRO A 160 -2.87 1.41 15.79
C PRO A 160 -1.53 1.24 16.53
N GLU A 161 -1.14 2.24 17.33
CA GLU A 161 0.06 2.20 18.18
C GLU A 161 1.37 1.93 17.42
N SER A 162 1.44 2.29 16.13
CA SER A 162 2.68 2.28 15.37
C SER A 162 3.62 3.40 15.87
N GLU A 163 4.31 3.18 16.98
CA GLU A 163 5.43 4.04 17.37
C GLU A 163 6.50 4.05 16.27
N ALA A 164 7.19 5.18 16.15
CA ALA A 164 8.35 5.29 15.26
C ALA A 164 9.47 4.42 15.85
N VAL A 165 9.71 3.27 15.23
CA VAL A 165 10.78 2.35 15.63
C VAL A 165 11.86 2.38 14.57
N ASP A 166 13.11 2.36 15.03
CA ASP A 166 14.27 2.19 14.16
C ASP A 166 14.25 0.78 13.57
N GLY A 167 14.39 0.69 12.25
CA GLY A 167 14.33 -0.59 11.55
C GLY A 167 14.51 -0.41 10.05
N ARG A 168 14.76 -1.51 9.36
CA ARG A 168 14.91 -1.49 7.90
C ARG A 168 13.57 -1.37 7.19
N VAL A 169 13.61 -1.02 5.91
CA VAL A 169 12.47 -1.23 5.00
C VAL A 169 12.55 -2.67 4.50
N ILE A 170 11.41 -3.36 4.42
CA ILE A 170 11.34 -4.66 3.72
C ILE A 170 10.41 -4.56 2.52
N VAL A 171 10.71 -5.34 1.48
CA VAL A 171 9.82 -5.50 0.33
C VAL A 171 9.63 -6.98 0.00
N GLY A 172 8.36 -7.38 -0.13
CA GLY A 172 8.03 -8.71 -0.66
C GLY A 172 8.15 -8.70 -2.18
N VAL A 173 9.00 -9.55 -2.74
CA VAL A 173 9.16 -9.70 -4.18
C VAL A 173 8.88 -11.13 -4.61
N ASP A 174 8.28 -11.26 -5.79
CA ASP A 174 7.97 -12.53 -6.43
C ASP A 174 8.56 -12.60 -7.84
N GLY A 175 9.48 -11.70 -8.21
CA GLY A 175 10.04 -11.63 -9.56
C GLY A 175 9.06 -11.18 -10.66
N SER A 176 7.84 -10.76 -10.31
CA SER A 176 6.92 -10.13 -11.27
C SER A 176 7.29 -8.66 -11.51
N SER A 177 6.78 -8.07 -12.60
CA SER A 177 6.90 -6.63 -12.86
C SER A 177 6.27 -5.79 -11.75
N HIS A 178 5.20 -6.28 -11.11
CA HIS A 178 4.58 -5.63 -9.95
C HIS A 178 5.50 -5.65 -8.72
N GLY A 179 6.14 -6.78 -8.44
CA GLY A 179 7.14 -6.90 -7.38
C GLY A 179 8.34 -5.98 -7.61
N ARG A 180 8.78 -5.86 -8.86
CA ARG A 180 9.87 -4.94 -9.26
C ARG A 180 9.48 -3.46 -9.14
N ARG A 181 8.25 -3.08 -9.48
CA ARG A 181 7.73 -1.72 -9.20
C ARG A 181 7.73 -1.45 -7.69
N ALA A 182 7.32 -2.43 -6.88
CA ALA A 182 7.36 -2.31 -5.42
C ALA A 182 8.78 -2.16 -4.88
N SER A 183 9.78 -2.86 -5.43
CA SER A 183 11.19 -2.74 -5.01
C SER A 183 11.76 -1.33 -5.26
N LEU A 184 11.41 -0.68 -6.38
CA LEU A 184 11.78 0.71 -6.66
C LEU A 184 11.20 1.71 -5.64
N HIS A 185 9.94 1.52 -5.23
CA HIS A 185 9.33 2.36 -4.18
C HIS A 185 9.94 2.08 -2.81
N ALA A 186 10.22 0.81 -2.48
CA ALA A 186 10.85 0.43 -1.23
C ALA A 186 12.28 0.97 -1.10
N ALA A 187 13.05 0.99 -2.20
CA ALA A 187 14.38 1.57 -2.24
C ALA A 187 14.37 3.08 -2.00
N ARG A 188 13.43 3.81 -2.64
CA ARG A 188 13.24 5.24 -2.37
C ARG A 188 12.91 5.51 -0.91
N GLU A 189 11.99 4.74 -0.33
CA GLU A 189 11.67 4.83 1.09
C GLU A 189 12.89 4.57 1.98
N ALA A 190 13.70 3.55 1.67
CA ALA A 190 14.89 3.22 2.43
C ALA A 190 15.92 4.37 2.41
N VAL A 191 16.18 4.95 1.23
CA VAL A 191 17.09 6.10 1.05
C VAL A 191 16.58 7.32 1.82
N GLU A 192 15.31 7.69 1.65
CA GLU A 192 14.70 8.83 2.33
C GLU A 192 14.73 8.69 3.85
N ARG A 193 14.64 7.45 4.36
CA ARG A 193 14.69 7.14 5.79
C ARG A 193 16.11 6.95 6.32
N GLY A 194 17.13 6.96 5.46
CA GLY A 194 18.52 6.69 5.84
C GLY A 194 18.72 5.28 6.40
N THR A 195 18.01 4.28 5.86
CA THR A 195 18.08 2.88 6.32
C THR A 195 18.40 1.91 5.18
N SER A 196 18.75 0.67 5.53
CA SER A 196 18.83 -0.43 4.58
C SER A 196 17.47 -0.94 4.10
N LEU A 197 17.48 -1.59 2.94
CA LEU A 197 16.37 -2.31 2.32
C LEU A 197 16.65 -3.81 2.34
N LEU A 198 15.68 -4.62 2.72
CA LEU A 198 15.72 -6.08 2.53
C LEU A 198 14.62 -6.54 1.55
N LEU A 199 15.04 -7.19 0.47
CA LEU A 199 14.15 -7.92 -0.44
C LEU A 199 13.89 -9.32 0.13
N LEU A 200 12.61 -9.67 0.26
CA LEU A 200 12.17 -10.96 0.77
C LEU A 200 11.42 -11.74 -0.31
N THR A 201 11.89 -12.96 -0.56
CA THR A 201 11.20 -13.95 -1.39
C THR A 201 10.85 -15.16 -0.55
N ALA A 202 9.61 -15.64 -0.68
CA ALA A 202 9.17 -16.84 0.00
C ALA A 202 9.39 -18.09 -0.87
N LEU A 203 10.11 -19.07 -0.32
CA LEU A 203 10.19 -20.42 -0.85
C LEU A 203 9.06 -21.25 -0.22
N GLN A 204 8.01 -21.50 -1.01
CA GLN A 204 6.93 -22.35 -0.56
C GLN A 204 7.40 -23.82 -0.55
N PRO A 205 7.24 -24.55 0.56
CA PRO A 205 7.50 -25.99 0.55
C PRO A 205 6.52 -26.67 -0.43
N PRO A 206 6.90 -27.80 -1.04
CA PRO A 206 5.98 -28.59 -1.85
C PRO A 206 4.67 -28.85 -1.11
N ASP A 207 3.55 -28.83 -1.84
CA ASP A 207 2.22 -28.96 -1.24
C ASP A 207 2.09 -30.22 -0.38
N ARG A 208 1.28 -30.13 0.69
CA ARG A 208 0.94 -31.26 1.59
C ARG A 208 0.32 -32.47 0.88
N GLY A 209 0.02 -32.40 -0.43
CA GLY A 209 -0.40 -33.54 -1.24
C GLY A 209 0.58 -34.72 -1.19
N GLU A 210 1.86 -34.46 -0.91
CA GLU A 210 2.89 -35.50 -0.74
C GLU A 210 2.67 -36.39 0.50
N TYR A 211 1.94 -35.92 1.52
CA TYR A 211 1.57 -36.78 2.67
C TYR A 211 0.66 -37.95 2.29
N TRP A 212 -0.09 -37.84 1.19
CA TRP A 212 -0.98 -38.89 0.72
C TRP A 212 -0.25 -39.96 -0.11
N PHE A 213 0.99 -39.71 -0.52
CA PHE A 213 1.78 -40.62 -1.36
C PHE A 213 3.18 -40.87 -0.76
N PRO A 214 3.28 -41.63 0.35
CA PRO A 214 4.55 -41.91 1.05
C PRO A 214 5.57 -42.74 0.25
N MET A 215 5.23 -43.16 -0.97
CA MET A 215 6.07 -44.00 -1.85
C MET A 215 6.86 -43.20 -2.89
N LEU A 216 6.66 -41.88 -2.97
CA LEU A 216 7.48 -41.03 -3.84
C LEU A 216 8.88 -40.84 -3.23
N PRO A 217 9.96 -40.98 -4.01
CA PRO A 217 11.33 -40.78 -3.53
C PRO A 217 11.47 -39.45 -2.77
N HIS A 218 12.17 -39.47 -1.63
CA HIS A 218 12.51 -38.29 -0.84
C HIS A 218 13.57 -37.40 -1.55
N GLU A 219 13.25 -36.91 -2.74
CA GLU A 219 14.03 -35.90 -3.47
C GLU A 219 13.75 -34.47 -2.96
N THR A 220 12.93 -34.33 -1.91
CA THR A 220 12.44 -33.04 -1.42
C THR A 220 13.55 -32.14 -0.88
N GLY A 221 14.59 -32.67 -0.24
CA GLY A 221 15.73 -31.89 0.27
C GLY A 221 16.53 -31.23 -0.86
N GLU A 222 17.04 -32.04 -1.81
CA GLU A 222 17.82 -31.54 -2.95
C GLU A 222 17.01 -30.62 -3.87
N LEU A 223 15.71 -30.90 -4.07
CA LEU A 223 14.84 -30.05 -4.87
C LEU A 223 14.58 -28.69 -4.18
N VAL A 224 14.38 -28.68 -2.86
CA VAL A 224 14.22 -27.45 -2.06
C VAL A 224 15.52 -26.65 -2.05
N ASP A 225 16.68 -27.29 -1.89
CA ASP A 225 17.99 -26.62 -1.93
C ASP A 225 18.28 -26.04 -3.31
N ARG A 226 17.97 -26.76 -4.39
CA ARG A 226 18.10 -26.26 -5.77
C ARG A 226 17.20 -25.04 -6.00
N ARG A 227 15.92 -25.14 -5.64
CA ARG A 227 14.98 -23.99 -5.74
C ARG A 227 15.41 -22.81 -4.88
N ARG A 228 15.95 -23.05 -3.67
CA ARG A 228 16.49 -22.00 -2.83
C ARG A 228 17.62 -21.27 -3.56
N THR A 229 18.59 -22.02 -4.09
CA THR A 229 19.72 -21.46 -4.85
C THR A 229 19.25 -20.65 -6.06
N GLU A 230 18.30 -21.17 -6.84
CA GLU A 230 17.71 -20.45 -7.98
C GLU A 230 17.04 -19.13 -7.56
N LEU A 231 16.30 -19.13 -6.45
CA LEU A 231 15.67 -17.92 -5.92
C LEU A 231 16.69 -16.93 -5.35
N GLU A 232 17.75 -17.40 -4.71
CA GLU A 232 18.86 -16.58 -4.21
C GLU A 232 19.56 -15.86 -5.37
N GLU A 233 19.90 -16.59 -6.44
CA GLU A 233 20.50 -16.02 -7.66
C GLU A 233 19.58 -14.97 -8.31
N GLN A 234 18.28 -15.26 -8.43
CA GLN A 234 17.30 -14.30 -8.97
C GLN A 234 17.20 -13.04 -8.11
N LEU A 235 17.24 -13.20 -6.79
CA LEU A 235 17.13 -12.08 -5.86
C LEU A 235 18.39 -11.23 -5.85
N GLU A 236 19.57 -11.84 -6.01
CA GLU A 236 20.83 -11.13 -6.16
C GLU A 236 20.85 -10.31 -7.47
N GLN A 237 20.37 -10.87 -8.58
CA GLN A 237 20.19 -10.13 -9.83
C GLN A 237 19.22 -8.94 -9.67
N GLU A 238 18.14 -9.11 -8.90
CA GLU A 238 17.21 -8.01 -8.59
C GLU A 238 17.89 -6.92 -7.75
N VAL A 239 18.71 -7.28 -6.76
CA VAL A 239 19.49 -6.31 -5.96
C VAL A 239 20.48 -5.55 -6.84
N GLN A 240 21.21 -6.24 -7.72
CA GLN A 240 22.15 -5.61 -8.66
C GLN A 240 21.43 -4.65 -9.62
N TRP A 241 20.29 -5.08 -10.16
CA TRP A 241 19.46 -4.23 -11.01
C TRP A 241 18.95 -3.00 -10.26
N LEU A 242 18.46 -3.18 -9.03
CA LEU A 242 17.92 -2.11 -8.20
C LEU A 242 18.99 -1.08 -7.82
N THR A 243 20.15 -1.54 -7.37
CA THR A 243 21.30 -0.69 -7.01
C THR A 243 21.91 0.01 -8.24
N GLY A 244 21.81 -0.59 -9.43
CA GLY A 244 22.16 0.11 -10.68
C GLY A 244 21.27 1.31 -11.00
N HIS A 245 19.99 1.30 -10.56
CA HIS A 245 19.04 2.40 -10.77
C HIS A 245 18.94 3.37 -9.61
N ILE A 246 19.27 2.94 -8.39
CA ILE A 246 19.25 3.74 -7.16
C ILE A 246 20.55 3.43 -6.39
N PRO A 247 21.70 4.02 -6.78
CA PRO A 247 23.01 3.69 -6.20
C PRO A 247 23.13 3.97 -4.70
N GLU A 248 22.28 4.85 -4.15
CA GLU A 248 22.28 5.24 -2.74
C GLU A 248 21.67 4.17 -1.82
N VAL A 249 20.94 3.18 -2.36
CA VAL A 249 20.25 2.18 -1.54
C VAL A 249 21.21 1.09 -1.06
N GLN A 250 21.20 0.84 0.26
CA GLN A 250 21.84 -0.33 0.85
C GLN A 250 20.86 -1.51 0.83
N ALA A 251 20.83 -2.26 -0.26
CA ALA A 251 19.90 -3.38 -0.45
C ALA A 251 20.55 -4.74 -0.17
N THR A 252 19.84 -5.60 0.56
CA THR A 252 20.17 -7.03 0.73
C THR A 252 18.98 -7.91 0.35
N ALA A 253 19.23 -9.21 0.25
CA ALA A 253 18.31 -10.21 -0.26
C ALA A 253 18.24 -11.40 0.70
N GLU A 254 17.05 -11.93 0.97
CA GLU A 254 16.87 -13.14 1.76
C GLU A 254 15.72 -14.00 1.23
N VAL A 255 15.97 -15.30 1.06
CA VAL A 255 14.95 -16.31 0.75
C VAL A 255 14.54 -16.99 2.05
N ARG A 256 13.25 -16.97 2.38
CA ARG A 256 12.71 -17.64 3.58
C ARG A 256 11.73 -18.74 3.21
N VAL A 257 11.79 -19.86 3.92
CA VAL A 257 10.84 -20.96 3.73
C VAL A 257 9.51 -20.60 4.39
N GLY A 258 8.42 -20.71 3.64
CA GLY A 258 7.08 -20.44 4.15
C GLY A 258 6.13 -19.89 3.09
N SER A 259 4.94 -19.48 3.53
CA SER A 259 4.03 -18.72 2.67
C SER A 259 4.51 -17.25 2.57
N PRO A 260 4.27 -16.55 1.45
CA PRO A 260 4.66 -15.13 1.32
C PRO A 260 4.13 -14.25 2.46
N ALA A 261 2.87 -14.45 2.87
CA ALA A 261 2.27 -13.67 3.96
C ALA A 261 2.89 -13.99 5.33
N SER A 262 3.26 -15.25 5.61
CA SER A 262 3.90 -15.62 6.87
C SER A 262 5.32 -15.05 6.95
N VAL A 263 6.08 -15.16 5.87
CA VAL A 263 7.45 -14.61 5.75
C VAL A 263 7.47 -13.11 6.01
N LEU A 264 6.55 -12.36 5.40
CA LEU A 264 6.43 -10.91 5.63
C LEU A 264 6.04 -10.58 7.07
N ARG A 265 5.06 -11.29 7.62
CA ARG A 265 4.60 -11.09 9.01
C ARG A 265 5.71 -11.35 10.02
N GLU A 266 6.51 -12.39 9.84
CA GLU A 266 7.62 -12.73 10.73
C GLU A 266 8.77 -11.71 10.66
N ALA A 267 8.99 -11.08 9.51
CA ALA A 267 9.99 -10.03 9.36
C ALA A 267 9.53 -8.68 9.94
N MET A 268 8.22 -8.39 9.88
CA MET A 268 7.62 -7.09 10.16
C MET A 268 7.99 -6.45 11.51
N PRO A 269 8.12 -7.16 12.65
CA PRO A 269 8.42 -6.52 13.94
C PRO A 269 9.72 -5.70 13.96
N THR A 270 10.67 -6.05 13.08
CA THR A 270 12.01 -5.43 12.96
C THR A 270 12.09 -4.32 11.89
N THR A 271 10.94 -3.88 11.37
CA THR A 271 10.88 -2.97 10.23
C THR A 271 10.12 -1.70 10.57
N GLN A 272 10.50 -0.61 9.91
CA GLN A 272 9.76 0.64 9.98
C GLN A 272 8.70 0.78 8.88
N LEU A 273 8.81 -0.05 7.83
CA LEU A 273 7.89 -0.10 6.70
C LEU A 273 7.99 -1.46 6.00
N THR A 274 6.84 -2.07 5.71
CA THR A 274 6.73 -3.23 4.82
C THR A 274 6.11 -2.81 3.50
N VAL A 275 6.73 -3.14 2.37
CA VAL A 275 6.27 -2.77 1.03
C VAL A 275 5.86 -4.02 0.25
N VAL A 276 4.72 -3.96 -0.43
CA VAL A 276 4.22 -5.02 -1.31
C VAL A 276 3.58 -4.42 -2.56
N GLY A 277 3.58 -5.16 -3.67
CA GLY A 277 2.76 -4.82 -4.83
C GLY A 277 1.27 -5.05 -4.54
N SER A 278 0.38 -4.34 -5.24
CA SER A 278 -1.06 -4.61 -5.19
C SER A 278 -1.40 -5.98 -5.77
N HIS A 279 -0.62 -6.42 -6.76
CA HIS A 279 -0.70 -7.71 -7.42
C HIS A 279 0.67 -8.39 -7.42
N GLY A 280 0.68 -9.70 -7.68
CA GLY A 280 1.90 -10.50 -7.87
C GLY A 280 1.87 -11.22 -9.23
N ARG A 281 2.36 -12.45 -9.28
CA ARG A 281 2.34 -13.33 -10.48
C ARG A 281 0.96 -13.69 -11.04
N GLY A 282 -0.13 -13.43 -10.33
CA GLY A 282 -1.48 -13.81 -10.76
C GLY A 282 -2.06 -12.82 -11.79
N ALA A 283 -2.46 -13.32 -12.96
CA ALA A 283 -3.04 -12.57 -14.08
C ALA A 283 -4.50 -12.10 -13.83
N ILE A 284 -4.83 -11.69 -12.60
CA ILE A 284 -6.19 -11.23 -12.29
C ILE A 284 -6.29 -9.75 -12.63
N SER A 285 -6.94 -9.44 -13.75
CA SER A 285 -7.24 -8.08 -14.24
C SER A 285 -8.36 -7.37 -13.46
N SER A 286 -8.60 -7.76 -12.20
CA SER A 286 -9.71 -7.23 -11.40
C SER A 286 -9.22 -6.16 -10.43
N ALA A 287 -10.09 -5.24 -10.04
CA ALA A 287 -9.82 -4.20 -9.03
C ALA A 287 -9.76 -4.78 -7.60
N LEU A 288 -9.16 -5.94 -7.42
CA LEU A 288 -9.04 -6.64 -6.14
C LEU A 288 -7.58 -6.78 -5.76
N LEU A 289 -7.30 -6.52 -4.49
CA LEU A 289 -5.97 -6.69 -3.93
C LEU A 289 -5.55 -8.17 -3.94
N GLY A 290 -4.30 -8.44 -4.30
CA GLY A 290 -3.70 -9.77 -4.27
C GLY A 290 -3.78 -10.41 -2.87
N SER A 291 -3.74 -11.75 -2.83
CA SER A 291 -3.88 -12.51 -1.58
C SER A 291 -2.80 -12.17 -0.55
N VAL A 292 -1.56 -11.96 -1.00
CA VAL A 292 -0.40 -11.64 -0.14
C VAL A 292 -0.51 -10.23 0.43
N SER A 293 -0.81 -9.23 -0.39
CA SER A 293 -0.96 -7.85 0.05
C SER A 293 -2.15 -7.71 1.02
N ARG A 294 -3.28 -8.37 0.74
CA ARG A 294 -4.43 -8.43 1.66
C ARG A 294 -4.08 -9.08 3.00
N ALA A 295 -3.38 -10.22 2.98
CA ALA A 295 -2.96 -10.90 4.21
C ALA A 295 -1.93 -10.09 5.01
N THR A 296 -1.03 -9.39 4.32
CA THR A 296 -0.02 -8.50 4.93
C THR A 296 -0.69 -7.33 5.63
N LEU A 297 -1.68 -6.68 5.00
CA LEU A 297 -2.44 -5.60 5.61
C LEU A 297 -3.22 -6.06 6.86
N HIS A 298 -3.88 -7.23 6.79
CA HIS A 298 -4.65 -7.77 7.91
C HIS A 298 -3.76 -8.16 9.11
N GLY A 299 -2.51 -8.57 8.87
CA GLY A 299 -1.54 -8.93 9.89
C GLY A 299 -0.60 -7.79 10.28
N ALA A 300 -0.89 -6.56 9.87
CA ALA A 300 0.04 -5.44 10.00
C ALA A 300 0.19 -4.96 11.46
N GLU A 301 1.39 -5.12 12.01
CA GLU A 301 1.82 -4.50 13.27
C GLU A 301 2.67 -3.24 13.02
N ARG A 302 3.14 -3.05 11.77
CA ARG A 302 3.90 -1.89 11.29
C ARG A 302 3.22 -1.29 10.05
N PRO A 303 3.57 -0.05 9.65
CA PRO A 303 3.05 0.54 8.43
C PRO A 303 3.31 -0.37 7.22
N VAL A 304 2.29 -0.55 6.39
CA VAL A 304 2.38 -1.33 5.16
C VAL A 304 2.08 -0.42 3.98
N MET A 305 3.02 -0.34 3.04
CA MET A 305 2.82 0.30 1.74
C MET A 305 2.39 -0.73 0.70
N VAL A 306 1.28 -0.45 0.04
CA VAL A 306 0.84 -1.16 -1.16
C VAL A 306 1.12 -0.29 -2.38
N VAL A 307 1.86 -0.83 -3.34
CA VAL A 307 2.23 -0.14 -4.57
C VAL A 307 1.30 -0.62 -5.70
N PRO A 308 0.45 0.25 -6.28
CA PRO A 308 -0.39 -0.12 -7.43
C PRO A 308 0.47 -0.33 -8.69
N PRO A 309 -0.09 -0.81 -9.82
CA PRO A 309 0.65 -1.02 -11.07
C PRO A 309 1.03 0.30 -11.76
N LEU A 310 1.84 1.13 -11.10
CA LEU A 310 2.28 2.43 -11.60
C LEU A 310 3.23 2.25 -12.76
N ARG A 311 3.02 2.97 -13.86
CA ARG A 311 3.96 3.01 -14.98
C ARG A 311 5.29 3.59 -14.51
N ASP A 312 6.37 2.91 -14.86
CA ASP A 312 7.76 3.26 -14.55
C ASP A 312 8.59 2.64 -15.66
N ASP A 313 9.22 3.47 -16.49
CA ASP A 313 9.87 3.05 -17.74
C ASP A 313 11.16 2.24 -17.49
N ARG A 314 11.67 2.24 -16.24
CA ARG A 314 12.80 1.37 -15.84
C ARG A 314 12.38 -0.09 -15.75
N VAL A 315 11.12 -0.33 -15.39
CA VAL A 315 10.54 -1.67 -15.39
C VAL A 315 10.14 -1.96 -16.83
N GLY A 316 11.05 -2.55 -17.60
CA GLY A 316 10.78 -2.95 -18.97
C GLY A 316 9.53 -3.83 -19.08
N GLU A 317 8.93 -3.89 -20.28
CA GLU A 317 7.94 -4.92 -20.60
C GLU A 317 8.56 -6.28 -20.27
N SER A 318 7.84 -7.13 -19.52
CA SER A 318 8.32 -8.47 -19.17
C SER A 318 8.97 -9.15 -20.39
N PRO A 319 10.25 -9.58 -20.34
CA PRO A 319 10.86 -10.36 -21.42
C PRO A 319 10.15 -11.70 -21.65
N LEU A 320 9.26 -12.09 -20.73
CA LEU A 320 8.47 -13.30 -20.80
C LEU A 320 7.04 -12.94 -21.18
N GLY A 321 6.85 -12.72 -22.49
CA GLY A 321 5.64 -13.18 -23.15
C GLY A 321 5.63 -14.71 -23.13
N ARG A 322 4.99 -15.29 -22.12
CA ARG A 322 4.52 -16.68 -22.11
C ARG A 322 3.20 -16.77 -21.38
#